data_AF-A0A2G5V7M3-F1
#
_entry.id   AF-A0A2G5V7M3-F1
#
_cell.length_a   1.000
_cell.length_b   1.000
_cell.length_c   1.000
_cell.angle_alpha   90.00
_cell.angle_beta   90.00
_cell.angle_gamma   90.00
#
_symmetry.space_group_name_H-M   'P 1'
#
loop_
_entity.id
_entity.type
_entity.pdbx_description
1 polymer ?
#
loop_
_entity_poly.entity_id
_entity_poly.type
_entity_poly.pdbx_seq_one_letter_code
_entity_poly.pdbx_strand_id
1 'polypeptide(L)'
;METRMWQHLKTSKNVLWDFYYIYEQRWAHIYMDQLMELTGKTERQISDILQKYRALDHQQGIRVPIQKYTPTQTYYLKKAYRESRYAGRDKTTYLVQKTRLLRNQNFFQISTWFSKQRSDEALKISSTGSFDLKMEKSTAEYFSIANVLSDTFKY
;
A
#
# COMPACT_ATOMS: atom_id res chain seq x y z
N MET A 1 -6.94 3.70 -25.79
CA MET A 1 -5.52 3.67 -25.33
C MET A 1 -5.12 2.26 -24.92
N GLU A 2 -5.93 1.58 -24.12
CA GLU A 2 -5.70 0.20 -23.64
C GLU A 2 -5.51 -0.83 -24.77
N THR A 3 -6.30 -0.78 -25.84
CA THR A 3 -6.16 -1.71 -27.00
C THR A 3 -4.80 -1.60 -27.69
N ARG A 4 -4.25 -0.38 -27.81
CA ARG A 4 -2.95 -0.13 -28.46
C ARG A 4 -1.78 -0.62 -27.59
N MET A 5 -1.91 -0.47 -26.26
CA MET A 5 -0.94 -1.03 -25.31
C MET A 5 -0.85 -2.54 -25.49
N TRP A 6 -1.99 -3.24 -25.47
CA TRP A 6 -1.99 -4.70 -25.54
C TRP A 6 -1.47 -5.24 -26.87
N GLN A 7 -1.73 -4.55 -27.98
CA GLN A 7 -1.15 -4.91 -29.28
C GLN A 7 0.37 -4.78 -29.28
N HIS A 8 0.91 -3.72 -28.71
CA HIS A 8 2.37 -3.55 -28.60
C HIS A 8 3.00 -4.57 -27.64
N LEU A 9 2.37 -4.82 -26.48
CA LEU A 9 2.90 -5.78 -25.50
C LEU A 9 2.98 -7.21 -26.05
N LYS A 10 2.12 -7.58 -27.02
CA LYS A 10 2.20 -8.89 -27.70
C LYS A 10 3.48 -9.09 -28.52
N THR A 11 4.08 -8.01 -29.02
CA THR A 11 5.31 -8.07 -29.82
C THR A 11 6.55 -7.60 -29.05
N SER A 12 6.36 -7.15 -27.81
CA SER A 12 7.45 -6.66 -26.95
C SER A 12 8.33 -7.81 -26.46
N LYS A 13 9.65 -7.62 -26.55
CA LYS A 13 10.64 -8.51 -25.92
C LYS A 13 10.73 -8.34 -24.40
N ASN A 14 10.24 -7.22 -23.87
CA ASN A 14 10.33 -6.84 -22.45
C ASN A 14 8.96 -6.40 -21.91
N VAL A 15 7.94 -7.26 -22.05
CA VAL A 15 6.53 -6.98 -21.71
C VAL A 15 6.34 -6.22 -20.39
N LEU A 16 6.94 -6.70 -19.29
CA LEU A 16 6.76 -6.07 -17.97
C LEU A 16 7.47 -4.72 -17.84
N TRP A 17 8.59 -4.52 -18.53
CA TRP A 17 9.30 -3.25 -18.55
C TRP A 17 8.48 -2.22 -19.34
N ASP A 18 8.00 -2.59 -20.53
CA ASP A 18 7.18 -1.71 -21.37
C ASP A 18 5.86 -1.36 -20.68
N PHE A 19 5.19 -2.36 -20.11
CA PHE A 19 3.99 -2.16 -19.30
C PHE A 19 4.24 -1.13 -18.18
N TYR A 20 5.37 -1.25 -17.49
CA TYR A 20 5.68 -0.40 -16.35
C TYR A 20 6.15 1.00 -16.77
N TYR A 21 7.12 1.12 -17.68
CA TYR A 21 7.79 2.39 -18.01
C TYR A 21 7.20 3.11 -19.23
N ILE A 22 6.76 2.40 -20.27
CA ILE A 22 6.18 3.03 -21.48
C ILE A 22 4.72 3.39 -21.24
N TYR A 23 3.95 2.50 -20.61
CA TYR A 23 2.52 2.70 -20.36
C TYR A 23 2.21 3.19 -18.95
N GLU A 24 3.25 3.41 -18.14
CA GLU A 24 3.17 3.91 -16.76
C GLU A 24 2.26 3.06 -15.85
N GLN A 25 2.05 1.79 -16.19
CA GLN A 25 1.22 0.89 -15.40
C GLN A 25 2.05 0.31 -14.26
N ARG A 26 2.08 1.04 -13.13
CA ARG A 26 2.88 0.65 -11.95
C ARG A 26 2.31 -0.54 -11.18
N TRP A 27 1.07 -0.91 -11.45
CA TRP A 27 0.31 -1.91 -10.70
C TRP A 27 -0.39 -2.90 -11.64
N ALA A 28 -0.18 -4.20 -11.43
CA ALA A 28 -0.68 -5.26 -12.32
C ALA A 28 -2.08 -5.79 -12.00
N HIS A 29 -2.66 -5.46 -10.84
CA HIS A 29 -3.89 -6.08 -10.32
C HIS A 29 -5.07 -6.21 -11.29
N ILE A 30 -5.37 -5.20 -12.12
CA ILE A 30 -6.48 -5.28 -13.10
C ILE A 30 -6.09 -6.11 -14.34
N TYR A 31 -4.79 -6.18 -14.61
CA TYR A 31 -4.23 -6.73 -15.85
C TYR A 31 -3.46 -8.04 -15.62
N MET A 32 -3.56 -8.63 -14.42
CA MET A 32 -2.68 -9.71 -14.00
C MET A 32 -2.85 -10.93 -14.90
N ASP A 33 -4.10 -11.32 -15.18
CA ASP A 33 -4.42 -12.47 -16.04
C ASP A 33 -3.80 -12.29 -17.45
N GLN A 34 -3.91 -11.08 -18.02
CA GLN A 34 -3.34 -10.76 -19.33
C GLN A 34 -1.80 -10.76 -19.32
N LEU A 35 -1.19 -10.25 -18.25
CA LEU A 35 0.27 -10.27 -18.10
C LEU A 35 0.80 -11.68 -17.90
N MET A 36 0.08 -12.54 -17.18
CA MET A 36 0.43 -13.96 -17.04
C MET A 36 0.39 -14.66 -18.39
N GLU A 37 -0.66 -14.44 -19.18
CA GLU A 37 -0.80 -14.99 -20.53
C GLU A 37 0.35 -14.55 -21.45
N LEU A 38 0.65 -13.25 -21.47
CA LEU A 38 1.69 -12.71 -22.36
C LEU A 38 3.11 -13.10 -21.98
N THR A 39 3.38 -13.27 -20.68
CA THR A 39 4.75 -13.51 -20.20
C THR A 39 5.04 -14.97 -19.89
N GLY A 40 4.01 -15.82 -19.79
CA GLY A 40 4.10 -17.18 -19.27
C GLY A 40 4.55 -17.25 -17.80
N LYS A 41 4.60 -16.11 -17.09
CA LYS A 41 5.05 -16.04 -15.70
C LYS A 41 3.87 -16.22 -14.75
N THR A 42 4.17 -16.77 -13.59
CA THR A 42 3.20 -16.82 -12.48
C THR A 42 2.91 -15.42 -11.96
N GLU A 43 1.73 -15.27 -11.38
CA GLU A 43 1.28 -14.08 -10.66
C GLU A 43 2.35 -13.57 -9.66
N ARG A 44 2.98 -14.47 -8.91
CA ARG A 44 4.06 -14.15 -7.97
C ARG A 44 5.29 -13.57 -8.67
N GLN A 45 5.77 -14.21 -9.73
CA GLN A 45 6.96 -13.75 -10.46
C GLN A 45 6.74 -12.36 -11.07
N ILE A 46 5.58 -12.09 -11.65
CA ILE A 46 5.22 -10.76 -12.17
C ILE A 46 5.26 -9.73 -11.05
N SER A 47 4.63 -10.05 -9.91
CA SER A 47 4.57 -9.19 -8.75
C SER A 47 5.96 -8.83 -8.22
N ASP A 48 6.85 -9.81 -8.10
CA ASP A 48 8.23 -9.64 -7.62
C ASP A 48 9.03 -8.73 -8.56
N ILE A 49 8.87 -8.89 -9.88
CA ILE A 49 9.54 -8.05 -10.88
C ILE A 49 9.06 -6.60 -10.78
N LEU A 50 7.74 -6.37 -10.76
CA LEU A 50 7.19 -5.02 -10.65
C LEU A 50 7.53 -4.36 -9.31
N GLN A 51 7.68 -5.15 -8.24
CA GLN A 51 8.16 -4.64 -6.96
C GLN A 51 9.60 -4.15 -7.05
N LYS A 52 10.46 -4.85 -7.78
CA LYS A 52 11.84 -4.40 -8.03
C LYS A 52 11.86 -3.08 -8.80
N TYR A 53 11.03 -2.91 -9.82
CA TYR A 53 10.93 -1.63 -10.55
C TYR A 53 10.49 -0.48 -9.64
N ARG A 54 9.47 -0.70 -8.79
CA ARG A 54 9.05 0.32 -7.81
C ARG A 54 10.14 0.65 -6.78
N ALA A 55 10.91 -0.34 -6.36
CA ALA A 55 12.01 -0.12 -5.43
C ALA A 55 13.14 0.70 -6.07
N LEU A 56 13.46 0.45 -7.35
CA LEU A 56 14.42 1.23 -8.12
C LEU A 56 13.95 2.67 -8.31
N ASP A 57 12.70 2.86 -8.72
CA ASP A 57 12.09 4.20 -8.85
C ASP A 57 12.18 4.97 -7.53
N HIS A 58 11.87 4.31 -6.40
CA HIS A 58 11.97 4.92 -5.07
C HIS A 58 13.42 5.32 -4.73
N GLN A 59 14.40 4.47 -5.03
CA GLN A 59 15.82 4.80 -4.84
C GLN A 59 16.27 6.00 -5.68
N GLN A 60 15.65 6.20 -6.84
CA GLN A 60 15.90 7.32 -7.75
C GLN A 60 15.07 8.57 -7.41
N GLY A 61 14.30 8.57 -6.31
CA GLY A 61 13.44 9.68 -5.93
C GLY A 61 12.18 9.84 -6.78
N ILE A 62 11.88 8.86 -7.65
CA ILE A 62 10.68 8.87 -8.48
C ILE A 62 9.48 8.48 -7.61
N ARG A 63 8.50 9.37 -7.53
CA ARG A 63 7.28 9.13 -6.76
C ARG A 63 6.38 8.13 -7.48
N VAL A 64 6.26 6.93 -6.95
CA VAL A 64 5.30 5.93 -7.44
C VAL A 64 3.88 6.29 -6.96
N PRO A 65 2.90 6.47 -7.87
CA PRO A 65 1.53 6.78 -7.48
C PRO A 65 0.92 5.64 -6.66
N ILE A 66 0.17 6.01 -5.63
CA ILE A 66 -0.56 5.07 -4.78
C ILE A 66 -1.51 4.24 -5.64
N GLN A 67 -1.57 2.94 -5.37
CA GLN A 67 -2.50 2.05 -6.03
C GLN A 67 -3.94 2.53 -5.84
N LYS A 68 -4.68 2.66 -6.94
CA LYS A 68 -6.12 2.88 -6.92
C LYS A 68 -6.82 1.53 -6.76
N TYR A 69 -7.72 1.43 -5.78
CA TYR A 69 -8.55 0.24 -5.59
C TYR A 69 -9.76 0.31 -6.51
N THR A 70 -10.17 -0.82 -7.09
CA THR A 70 -11.42 -0.89 -7.85
C THR A 70 -12.63 -0.70 -6.93
N PRO A 71 -13.83 -0.38 -7.45
CA PRO A 71 -15.05 -0.29 -6.65
C PRO A 71 -15.32 -1.57 -5.84
N THR A 72 -15.13 -2.74 -6.46
CA THR A 72 -15.29 -4.05 -5.82
C THR A 72 -14.28 -4.25 -4.69
N GLN A 73 -13.00 -3.94 -4.91
CA GLN A 73 -11.97 -4.02 -3.87
C GLN A 73 -12.29 -3.08 -2.71
N THR A 74 -12.69 -1.84 -3.02
CA THR A 74 -13.07 -0.84 -2.03
C THR A 74 -14.27 -1.30 -1.19
N TYR A 75 -15.27 -1.93 -1.82
CA TYR A 75 -16.44 -2.48 -1.13
C TYR A 75 -16.03 -3.52 -0.08
N TYR A 76 -15.23 -4.51 -0.45
CA TYR A 76 -14.79 -5.55 0.47
C TYR A 76 -13.87 -5.03 1.58
N LEU A 77 -12.97 -4.09 1.27
CA LEU A 77 -12.11 -3.44 2.26
C LEU A 77 -12.95 -2.67 3.29
N LYS A 78 -13.92 -1.86 2.84
CA LYS A 78 -14.84 -1.12 3.72
C LYS A 78 -15.71 -2.06 4.56
N LYS A 79 -16.25 -3.13 3.96
CA LYS A 79 -17.04 -4.12 4.67
C LYS A 79 -16.24 -4.75 5.81
N ALA A 80 -15.04 -5.25 5.52
CA ALA A 80 -14.17 -5.89 6.50
C ALA A 80 -13.69 -4.93 7.60
N TYR A 81 -13.53 -3.64 7.27
CA TYR A 81 -13.15 -2.60 8.21
C TYR A 81 -14.26 -2.25 9.20
N ARG A 82 -15.53 -2.22 8.73
CA ARG A 82 -16.70 -2.06 9.62
C ARG A 82 -16.82 -3.18 10.63
N GLU A 83 -16.48 -4.40 10.22
CA GLU A 83 -16.50 -5.58 11.10
C GLU A 83 -15.36 -5.54 12.12
N SER A 84 -14.16 -5.07 11.74
CA SER A 84 -13.15 -4.65 12.71
C SER A 84 -12.07 -3.77 12.07
N ARG A 85 -11.61 -2.77 12.82
CA ARG A 85 -10.66 -1.74 12.38
C ARG A 85 -9.22 -2.24 12.15
N TYR A 86 -8.96 -3.51 12.41
CA TYR A 86 -7.66 -4.16 12.28
C TYR A 86 -7.77 -5.44 11.45
N ALA A 87 -6.94 -5.55 10.42
CA ALA A 87 -6.89 -6.74 9.57
C ALA A 87 -5.96 -7.79 10.18
N GLY A 88 -6.51 -8.69 11.01
CA GLY A 88 -5.81 -9.90 11.45
C GLY A 88 -5.51 -10.86 10.28
N ARG A 89 -4.79 -11.94 10.56
CA ARG A 89 -4.32 -12.91 9.55
C ARG A 89 -5.46 -13.53 8.72
N ASP A 90 -6.53 -13.94 9.37
CA ASP A 90 -7.65 -14.62 8.71
C ASP A 90 -8.46 -13.66 7.85
N LYS A 91 -8.69 -12.45 8.38
CA LYS A 91 -9.36 -11.37 7.62
C LYS A 91 -8.54 -10.95 6.41
N THR A 92 -7.21 -10.87 6.57
CA THR A 92 -6.30 -10.61 5.45
C THR A 92 -6.42 -11.71 4.40
N THR A 93 -6.42 -12.98 4.81
CA THR A 93 -6.58 -14.14 3.91
C THR A 93 -7.92 -14.11 3.16
N TYR A 94 -9.02 -13.81 3.85
CA TYR A 94 -10.33 -13.62 3.25
C TYR A 94 -10.33 -12.47 2.23
N LEU A 95 -9.76 -11.32 2.60
CA LEU A 95 -9.67 -10.16 1.72
C LEU A 95 -8.84 -10.46 0.46
N VAL A 96 -7.72 -11.18 0.59
CA VAL A 96 -6.92 -11.66 -0.57
C VAL A 96 -7.82 -12.41 -1.56
N GLN A 97 -8.61 -13.36 -1.08
CA GLN A 97 -9.48 -14.18 -1.91
C GLN A 97 -10.57 -13.35 -2.62
N LYS A 98 -11.17 -12.37 -1.93
CA LYS A 98 -12.28 -11.57 -2.48
C LYS A 98 -11.83 -10.41 -3.36
N THR A 99 -10.66 -9.86 -3.11
CA THR A 99 -10.18 -8.64 -3.77
C THR A 99 -9.17 -8.92 -4.87
N ARG A 100 -8.64 -10.15 -4.94
CA ARG A 100 -7.48 -10.54 -5.78
C ARG A 100 -6.30 -9.58 -5.64
N LEU A 101 -6.22 -8.84 -4.53
CA LEU A 101 -4.97 -8.27 -4.12
C LEU A 101 -4.02 -9.49 -3.91
N LEU A 102 -2.72 -9.39 -4.19
CA LEU A 102 -1.68 -10.44 -4.13
C LEU A 102 -1.06 -10.76 -2.76
N ARG A 103 -1.12 -12.01 -2.27
CA ARG A 103 -0.77 -12.40 -0.87
C ARG A 103 0.57 -11.83 -0.31
N ASN A 104 1.60 -11.63 -1.14
CA ASN A 104 2.91 -11.11 -0.72
C ASN A 104 3.04 -9.57 -0.75
N GLN A 105 2.23 -8.87 -1.56
CA GLN A 105 2.10 -7.40 -1.55
C GLN A 105 0.89 -6.95 -0.70
N ASN A 106 0.02 -7.90 -0.34
CA ASN A 106 -1.26 -7.68 0.31
C ASN A 106 -1.22 -7.36 1.76
N PHE A 107 -0.36 -8.05 2.50
CA PHE A 107 -0.28 -7.77 3.92
C PHE A 107 0.08 -6.29 4.07
N PHE A 108 1.01 -5.81 3.25
CA PHE A 108 1.36 -4.40 3.20
C PHE A 108 0.22 -3.53 2.66
N GLN A 109 -0.43 -3.86 1.55
CA GLN A 109 -1.49 -3.03 0.96
C GLN A 109 -2.76 -2.95 1.82
N ILE A 110 -3.24 -4.09 2.31
CA ILE A 110 -4.40 -4.18 3.21
C ILE A 110 -4.05 -3.50 4.53
N SER A 111 -2.89 -3.75 5.13
CA SER A 111 -2.48 -3.07 6.37
C SER A 111 -2.33 -1.57 6.15
N THR A 112 -1.74 -1.14 5.03
CA THR A 112 -1.61 0.28 4.68
C THR A 112 -2.97 0.93 4.50
N TRP A 113 -3.91 0.27 3.82
CA TRP A 113 -5.27 0.77 3.67
C TRP A 113 -5.98 0.92 5.01
N PHE A 114 -5.91 -0.11 5.87
CA PHE A 114 -6.51 -0.09 7.21
C PHE A 114 -5.87 1.01 8.08
N SER A 115 -4.54 1.17 8.02
CA SER A 115 -3.84 2.25 8.72
C SER A 115 -4.27 3.62 8.22
N LYS A 116 -4.37 3.81 6.91
CA LYS A 116 -4.84 5.07 6.33
C LYS A 116 -6.28 5.39 6.75
N GLN A 117 -7.19 4.41 6.75
CA GLN A 117 -8.56 4.65 7.22
C GLN A 117 -8.61 5.08 8.68
N ARG A 118 -7.82 4.46 9.56
CA ARG A 118 -7.73 4.90 10.97
C ARG A 118 -7.19 6.31 11.09
N SER A 119 -6.17 6.67 10.31
CA SER A 119 -5.63 8.05 10.27
C SER A 119 -6.65 9.05 9.77
N ASP A 120 -7.36 8.76 8.68
CA ASP A 120 -8.38 9.64 8.11
C ASP A 120 -9.56 9.85 9.10
N GLU A 121 -9.95 8.81 9.84
CA GLU A 121 -10.95 8.91 10.91
C GLU A 121 -10.47 9.76 12.09
N ALA A 122 -9.22 9.55 12.54
CA ALA A 122 -8.63 10.35 13.61
C ALA A 122 -8.55 11.84 13.23
N LEU A 123 -8.17 12.13 11.98
CA LEU A 123 -8.15 13.50 11.45
C LEU A 123 -9.55 14.11 11.41
N LYS A 124 -10.57 13.35 11.01
CA LYS A 124 -11.97 13.83 11.04
C LYS A 124 -12.44 14.15 12.45
N ILE A 125 -12.12 13.30 13.42
CA ILE A 125 -12.42 13.54 14.84
C ILE A 125 -11.71 14.82 15.32
N SER A 126 -10.44 15.02 14.98
CA SER A 126 -9.72 16.25 15.35
C SER A 126 -10.29 17.51 14.67
N SER A 127 -10.79 17.40 13.43
CA SER A 127 -11.37 18.52 12.69
C SER A 127 -12.80 18.89 13.12
N THR A 128 -13.52 17.95 13.75
CA THR A 128 -14.88 18.17 14.28
C THR A 128 -14.89 18.46 15.78
N GLY A 129 -13.76 18.20 16.46
CA GLY A 129 -13.55 18.44 17.88
C GLY A 129 -12.65 19.63 18.18
N SER A 130 -12.68 20.70 17.38
CA SER A 130 -12.08 21.98 17.78
C SER A 130 -12.90 22.63 18.90
N PHE A 131 -12.96 21.97 20.05
CA PHE A 131 -12.96 22.65 21.33
C PHE A 131 -11.49 23.01 21.60
N ASP A 132 -11.23 24.29 21.84
CA ASP A 132 -9.95 24.82 22.30
C ASP A 132 -9.49 24.07 23.56
N LEU A 133 -8.81 22.95 23.39
CA LEU A 133 -7.92 22.42 24.41
C LEU A 133 -6.56 23.04 24.14
N LYS A 134 -6.29 24.15 24.82
CA LYS A 134 -4.93 24.60 25.10
C LYS A 134 -4.18 23.41 25.70
N MET A 135 -3.48 22.63 24.87
CA MET A 135 -2.50 21.68 25.35
C MET A 135 -1.36 22.50 25.96
N GLU A 136 -1.35 22.61 27.29
CA GLU A 136 -0.11 22.83 28.00
C GLU A 136 0.90 21.79 27.50
N LYS A 137 2.01 22.29 26.93
CA LYS A 137 3.15 21.46 26.55
C LYS A 137 3.74 20.86 27.82
N SER A 138 3.28 19.69 28.25
CA SER A 138 4.09 18.81 29.08
C SER A 138 5.07 18.09 28.15
N THR A 139 6.24 18.67 27.94
CA THR A 139 7.38 17.95 27.39
C THR A 139 7.74 16.84 28.38
N ALA A 140 7.25 15.63 28.11
CA ALA A 140 7.75 14.43 28.77
C ALA A 140 9.19 14.21 28.29
N GLU A 141 10.15 14.76 29.03
CA GLU A 141 11.60 14.63 28.85
C GLU A 141 12.09 13.21 29.17
N TYR A 142 11.36 12.16 28.79
CA TYR A 142 11.69 10.81 29.22
C TYR A 142 12.89 10.20 28.48
N PHE A 143 13.31 10.80 27.36
CA PHE A 143 14.45 10.32 26.56
C PHE A 143 15.27 11.47 25.95
N SER A 144 15.65 12.47 26.74
CA SER A 144 16.74 13.37 26.36
C SER A 144 18.08 12.74 26.76
N ILE A 145 19.13 12.94 25.94
CA ILE A 145 20.50 12.43 26.23
C ILE A 145 20.99 12.96 27.58
N ALA A 146 20.54 14.15 27.99
CA ALA A 146 20.84 14.73 29.29
C ALA A 146 20.29 13.91 30.47
N ASN A 147 19.12 13.27 30.34
CA ASN A 147 18.54 12.44 31.41
C ASN A 147 19.20 11.06 31.53
N VAL A 148 19.65 10.46 30.43
CA VAL A 148 20.36 9.16 30.42
C VAL A 148 21.75 9.26 31.06
N LEU A 149 22.35 10.46 31.04
CA LEU A 149 23.68 10.70 31.60
C LEU A 149 23.66 11.36 32.99
N SER A 150 22.48 11.52 33.62
CA SER A 150 22.39 12.06 34.98
C SER A 150 22.52 10.96 36.02
N ASP A 151 23.25 11.22 37.11
CA ASP A 151 23.53 10.28 38.22
C ASP A 151 22.29 9.85 39.05
N THR A 152 21.08 10.18 38.59
CA THR A 152 19.83 9.86 39.28
C THR A 152 18.98 8.79 38.58
N PHE A 153 19.41 8.27 37.43
CA PHE A 153 18.70 7.19 36.74
C PHE A 153 18.91 5.85 37.48
N LYS A 154 17.86 5.32 38.10
CA LYS A 154 17.85 3.99 38.73
C LYS A 154 16.86 3.09 37.99
N TYR A 155 17.31 1.85 37.72
CA TYR A 155 16.56 0.79 37.01
C TYR A 155 15.21 0.46 37.64
#